data_AF-A0A2G7G5V2-F1
#
_entry.id   AF-A0A2G7G5V2-F1
#
_cell.length_a   1.000
_cell.length_b   1.000
_cell.length_c   1.000
_cell.angle_alpha   90.00
_cell.angle_beta   90.00
_cell.angle_gamma   90.00
#
_symmetry.space_group_name_H-M   'P 1'
#
loop_
_entity.id
_entity.type
_entity.pdbx_description
1 polymer ?
#
loop_
_entity_poly.entity_id
_entity_poly.type
_entity_poly.pdbx_seq_one_letter_code
_entity_poly.pdbx_strand_id
1 'polypeptide(L)'
;MIQDLSDMLKAHLKRWARSHSNAYPENIIVYRDGVSEGQYELVVQKELPLLKNACKETYPASLTKQGLPHISIAIVGKRHNTRFYPTKEGDADRSGNPSNGTIVDRGVTEARNWDFYLQAHTALKGTARPAHYFTVWDEIFCRQQPRPPYQNSADVLEALTHHMCYLFGRATKAVSICPPAYYADLVCTRARCYLSSAFEPSPAGSVATGSGPSLKVGNAD
;
A
#
# COMPACT_ATOMS: atom_id res chain seq x y z
N MET A 1 -4.10 -8.57 -10.48
CA MET A 1 -2.74 -8.17 -10.89
C MET A 1 -2.85 -7.01 -11.85
N ILE A 2 -1.93 -6.05 -11.81
CA ILE A 2 -1.93 -4.87 -12.68
C ILE A 2 -1.36 -5.27 -14.06
N GLN A 3 -2.15 -5.08 -15.13
CA GLN A 3 -1.76 -5.51 -16.48
C GLN A 3 -0.75 -4.53 -17.12
N ASP A 4 -1.07 -3.23 -17.16
CA ASP A 4 -0.27 -2.21 -17.84
C ASP A 4 0.82 -1.57 -16.97
N LEU A 5 1.32 -2.31 -15.97
CA LEU A 5 2.29 -1.80 -15.00
C LEU A 5 3.60 -1.33 -15.66
N SER A 6 4.01 -2.01 -16.73
CA SER A 6 5.22 -1.67 -17.49
C SER A 6 5.13 -0.26 -18.07
N ASP A 7 4.04 0.07 -18.76
CA ASP A 7 3.88 1.36 -19.43
C ASP A 7 3.67 2.49 -18.42
N MET A 8 2.97 2.22 -17.31
CA MET A 8 2.87 3.16 -16.19
C MET A 8 4.26 3.51 -15.64
N LEU A 9 5.11 2.51 -15.38
CA LEU A 9 6.46 2.75 -14.87
C LEU A 9 7.33 3.50 -15.88
N LYS A 10 7.29 3.14 -17.17
CA LYS A 10 8.01 3.87 -18.23
C LYS A 10 7.64 5.35 -18.26
N ALA A 11 6.36 5.68 -18.11
CA ALA A 11 5.89 7.06 -18.05
C ALA A 11 6.48 7.81 -16.84
N HIS A 12 6.50 7.18 -15.66
CA HIS A 12 7.13 7.74 -14.46
C HIS A 12 8.64 7.92 -14.60
N LEU A 13 9.36 6.94 -15.17
CA LEU A 13 10.80 7.01 -15.40
C LEU A 13 11.17 8.13 -16.38
N LYS A 14 10.43 8.27 -17.49
CA LYS A 14 10.62 9.37 -18.44
C LYS A 14 10.36 10.73 -17.79
N ARG A 15 9.34 10.82 -16.93
CA ARG A 15 9.06 12.05 -16.17
C ARG A 15 10.20 12.38 -15.20
N TRP A 16 10.73 11.38 -14.50
CA TRP A 16 11.87 11.54 -13.60
C TRP A 16 13.11 12.03 -14.35
N ALA A 17 13.45 11.41 -15.48
CA ALA A 17 14.62 11.79 -16.27
C ALA A 17 14.57 13.25 -16.72
N ARG A 18 13.39 13.73 -17.14
CA ARG A 18 13.18 15.14 -17.51
C ARG A 18 13.43 16.11 -16.36
N SER A 19 13.18 15.70 -15.12
CA SER A 19 13.39 16.55 -13.93
C SER A 19 14.75 16.37 -13.27
N HIS A 20 15.58 15.44 -13.74
CA HIS A 20 16.88 15.10 -13.14
C HIS A 20 18.00 15.01 -14.18
N SER A 21 18.07 15.96 -15.12
CA SER A 21 19.16 16.06 -16.10
C SER A 21 19.38 14.77 -16.91
N ASN A 22 18.30 14.10 -17.30
CA ASN A 22 18.29 12.80 -17.98
C ASN A 22 18.92 11.64 -17.19
N ALA A 23 19.09 11.78 -15.88
CA ALA A 23 19.44 10.67 -14.98
C ALA A 23 18.22 9.85 -14.60
N TYR A 24 18.43 8.55 -14.40
CA TYR A 24 17.41 7.61 -13.93
C TYR A 24 17.68 7.22 -12.47
N PRO A 25 16.66 6.86 -11.68
CA PRO A 25 16.86 6.51 -10.27
C PRO A 25 17.64 5.20 -10.15
N GLU A 26 18.57 5.10 -9.20
CA GLU A 26 19.33 3.85 -8.98
C GLU A 26 18.52 2.81 -8.19
N ASN A 27 17.56 3.28 -7.38
CA ASN A 27 16.74 2.45 -6.50
C ASN A 27 15.26 2.82 -6.68
N ILE A 28 14.39 1.81 -6.76
CA ILE A 28 12.95 1.98 -6.88
C ILE A 28 12.25 1.18 -5.78
N ILE A 29 11.56 1.88 -4.89
CA ILE A 29 10.75 1.26 -3.84
C ILE A 29 9.28 1.31 -4.28
N VAL A 30 8.62 0.15 -4.28
CA VAL A 30 7.22 0.01 -4.67
C VAL A 30 6.40 -0.34 -3.43
N TYR A 31 5.48 0.55 -3.04
CA TYR A 31 4.46 0.26 -2.04
C TYR A 31 3.18 -0.23 -2.73
N ARG A 32 2.90 -1.54 -2.62
CA ARG A 32 1.78 -2.19 -3.30
C ARG A 32 0.62 -2.43 -2.35
N ASP A 33 -0.47 -1.69 -2.53
CA ASP A 33 -1.72 -1.89 -1.80
C ASP A 33 -2.78 -2.61 -2.65
N GLY A 34 -3.68 -3.38 -2.03
CA GLY A 34 -4.79 -4.04 -2.71
C GLY A 34 -4.51 -5.48 -3.14
N VAL A 35 -3.72 -6.21 -2.36
CA VAL A 35 -3.52 -7.67 -2.50
C VAL A 35 -3.66 -8.36 -1.14
N SER A 36 -4.17 -9.59 -1.14
CA SER A 36 -4.19 -10.46 0.04
C SER A 36 -2.93 -11.33 0.11
N GLU A 37 -2.66 -11.93 1.27
CA GLU A 37 -1.49 -12.82 1.50
C GLU A 37 -1.35 -13.92 0.45
N GLY A 38 -2.46 -14.56 0.06
CA GLY A 38 -2.46 -15.59 -1.00
C GLY A 38 -2.08 -15.09 -2.40
N GLN A 39 -1.91 -13.78 -2.60
CA GLN A 39 -1.51 -13.17 -3.87
C GLN A 39 -0.08 -12.62 -3.83
N TYR A 40 0.64 -12.74 -2.72
CA TYR A 40 1.99 -12.17 -2.57
C TYR A 40 2.95 -12.75 -3.61
N GLU A 41 2.93 -14.07 -3.78
CA GLU A 41 3.72 -14.75 -4.80
C GLU A 41 3.35 -14.31 -6.22
N LEU A 42 2.07 -14.01 -6.47
CA LEU A 42 1.65 -13.49 -7.78
C LEU A 42 2.25 -12.11 -8.07
N VAL A 43 2.43 -11.25 -7.06
CA VAL A 43 3.13 -9.95 -7.22
C VAL A 43 4.56 -10.18 -7.70
N VAL A 44 5.28 -11.11 -7.09
CA VAL A 44 6.65 -11.47 -7.49
C VAL A 44 6.69 -12.11 -8.87
N GLN A 45 5.76 -13.00 -9.19
CA GLN A 45 5.78 -13.73 -10.47
C GLN A 45 5.23 -12.95 -11.66
N LYS A 46 4.33 -11.98 -11.43
CA LYS A 46 3.61 -11.27 -12.50
C LYS A 46 3.89 -9.78 -12.56
N GLU A 47 4.01 -9.08 -11.43
CA GLU A 47 4.25 -7.63 -11.43
C GLU A 47 5.74 -7.27 -11.47
N LEU A 48 6.59 -7.95 -10.69
CA LEU A 48 8.03 -7.70 -10.69
C LEU A 48 8.70 -7.84 -12.07
N PRO A 49 8.41 -8.86 -12.91
CA PRO A 49 8.99 -8.96 -14.24
C PRO A 49 8.59 -7.79 -15.14
N LEU A 50 7.35 -7.28 -15.01
CA LEU A 50 6.89 -6.12 -15.77
C LEU A 50 7.67 -4.86 -15.36
N LEU A 51 7.91 -4.67 -14.06
CA LEU A 51 8.74 -3.57 -13.54
C LEU A 51 10.18 -3.67 -14.05
N LYS A 52 10.80 -4.85 -13.98
CA LYS A 52 12.17 -5.09 -14.47
C LYS A 52 12.29 -4.87 -15.98
N ASN A 53 11.32 -5.35 -16.77
CA ASN A 53 11.31 -5.16 -18.22
C ASN A 53 11.16 -3.69 -18.59
N ALA A 54 10.26 -2.95 -17.93
CA ALA A 54 10.13 -1.51 -18.12
C ALA A 54 11.44 -0.76 -17.86
N CYS A 55 12.17 -1.15 -16.81
CA CYS A 55 13.48 -0.57 -16.53
C CYS A 55 14.50 -0.93 -17.63
N LYS A 56 14.57 -2.21 -18.03
CA LYS A 56 15.47 -2.68 -19.10
C LYS A 56 15.27 -1.93 -20.42
N GLU A 57 14.02 -1.61 -20.76
CA GLU A 57 13.66 -0.90 -22.00
C GLU A 57 13.90 0.62 -21.92
N THR A 58 13.97 1.20 -20.71
CA THR A 58 14.05 2.66 -20.53
C THR A 58 15.46 3.12 -20.14
N TYR A 59 16.19 2.33 -19.37
CA TYR A 59 17.51 2.69 -18.85
C TYR A 59 18.58 2.60 -19.95
N PRO A 60 19.61 3.46 -19.91
CA PRO A 60 20.78 3.31 -20.76
C PRO A 60 21.44 1.93 -20.57
N ALA A 61 21.94 1.34 -21.66
CA ALA A 61 22.57 0.03 -21.64
C ALA A 61 23.75 -0.09 -20.66
N SER A 62 24.45 1.02 -20.39
CA SER A 62 25.52 1.09 -19.39
C SER A 62 25.02 0.83 -17.97
N LEU A 63 23.87 1.38 -17.57
CA LEU A 63 23.28 1.18 -16.24
C LEU A 63 22.65 -0.22 -16.13
N THR A 64 21.98 -0.68 -17.18
CA THR A 64 21.41 -2.04 -17.22
C THR A 64 22.51 -3.10 -17.07
N LYS A 65 23.69 -2.89 -17.67
CA LYS A 65 24.86 -3.79 -17.52
C LYS A 65 25.39 -3.81 -16.09
N GLN A 66 25.21 -2.74 -15.33
CA GLN A 66 25.57 -2.66 -13.91
C GLN A 66 24.50 -3.27 -12.99
N GLY A 67 23.39 -3.77 -13.55
CA GLY A 67 22.29 -4.36 -12.78
C GLY A 67 21.34 -3.33 -12.16
N LEU A 68 21.32 -2.10 -12.67
CA LEU A 68 20.42 -1.04 -12.21
C LEU A 68 19.10 -1.02 -13.02
N PRO A 69 18.00 -0.54 -12.41
CA PRO A 69 17.87 -0.14 -11.00
C PRO A 69 17.64 -1.33 -10.06
N HIS A 70 17.93 -1.17 -8.77
CA HIS A 70 17.51 -2.11 -7.74
C HIS A 70 16.05 -1.86 -7.34
N ILE A 71 15.26 -2.92 -7.21
CA ILE A 71 13.84 -2.82 -6.88
C ILE A 71 13.56 -3.52 -5.54
N SER A 72 12.79 -2.86 -4.67
CA SER A 72 12.19 -3.48 -3.49
C SER A 72 10.69 -3.24 -3.45
N ILE A 73 9.92 -4.26 -3.13
CA ILE A 73 8.46 -4.24 -3.14
C ILE A 73 7.94 -4.56 -1.73
N ALA A 74 7.28 -3.58 -1.13
CA ALA A 74 6.58 -3.71 0.14
C ALA A 74 5.07 -3.69 -0.10
N ILE A 75 4.38 -4.76 0.28
CA ILE A 75 2.93 -4.84 0.27
C ILE A 75 2.38 -4.08 1.49
N VAL A 76 1.34 -3.29 1.28
CA VAL A 76 0.68 -2.50 2.33
C VAL A 76 -0.67 -3.12 2.67
N GLY A 77 -0.74 -3.82 3.80
CA GLY A 77 -1.95 -4.36 4.38
C GLY A 77 -2.61 -3.36 5.33
N LYS A 78 -3.63 -2.65 4.86
CA LYS A 78 -4.42 -1.70 5.70
C LYS A 78 -5.71 -2.29 6.28
N ARG A 79 -6.05 -3.53 5.89
CA ARG A 79 -7.32 -4.20 6.22
C ARG A 79 -7.09 -5.56 6.93
N HIS A 80 -6.64 -5.54 8.19
CA HIS A 80 -6.51 -6.72 9.07
C HIS A 80 -7.12 -6.51 10.48
N ASN A 81 -7.25 -7.58 11.27
CA ASN A 81 -7.88 -7.53 12.60
C ASN A 81 -6.90 -7.22 13.75
N THR A 82 -5.60 -7.21 13.48
CA THR A 82 -4.56 -6.90 14.48
C THR A 82 -4.71 -5.50 15.09
N ARG A 83 -4.61 -5.40 16.42
CA ARG A 83 -4.59 -4.16 17.21
C ARG A 83 -3.51 -4.28 18.28
N PHE A 84 -2.87 -3.17 18.61
CA PHE A 84 -1.88 -3.10 19.69
C PHE A 84 -2.36 -2.17 20.79
N TYR A 85 -1.98 -2.50 22.02
CA TYR A 85 -2.33 -1.76 23.22
C TYR A 85 -1.06 -1.51 24.03
N PRO A 86 -0.88 -0.29 24.57
CA PRO A 86 0.23 0.00 25.48
C PRO A 86 0.18 -0.94 26.69
N THR A 87 1.33 -1.43 27.12
CA THR A 87 1.45 -2.23 28.36
C THR A 87 1.75 -1.35 29.59
N LYS A 88 2.19 -0.11 29.36
CA LYS A 88 2.49 0.90 30.38
C LYS A 88 1.79 2.20 30.01
N GLU A 89 1.43 2.98 31.03
CA GLU A 89 0.76 4.27 30.85
C GLU A 89 1.64 5.29 30.10
N GLY A 90 2.95 5.27 30.31
CA GLY A 90 3.90 6.16 29.63
C GLY A 90 4.06 5.90 28.12
N ASP A 91 3.64 4.74 27.63
CA ASP A 91 3.72 4.37 26.20
C ASP A 91 2.41 4.69 25.45
N ALA A 92 1.40 5.16 26.17
CA ALA A 92 0.08 5.50 25.65
C ALA A 92 0.00 6.96 25.20
N ASP A 93 -0.68 7.20 24.07
CA ASP A 93 -1.13 8.52 23.68
C ASP A 93 -2.35 8.98 24.49
N ARG A 94 -2.80 10.22 24.26
CA ARG A 94 -3.97 10.81 24.93
C ARG A 94 -5.28 10.03 24.73
N SER A 95 -5.32 9.12 23.76
CA SER A 95 -6.48 8.29 23.42
C SER A 95 -6.31 6.84 23.86
N GLY A 96 -5.25 6.51 24.59
CA GLY A 96 -4.96 5.16 25.08
C GLY A 96 -4.39 4.21 24.02
N ASN A 97 -3.99 4.73 22.86
CA ASN A 97 -3.32 3.95 21.81
C ASN A 97 -1.81 3.97 22.00
N PRO A 98 -1.05 3.06 21.37
CA PRO A 98 0.40 3.18 21.30
C PRO A 98 0.84 4.54 20.74
N SER A 99 2.02 5.01 21.16
CA SER A 99 2.60 6.23 20.62
C SER A 99 2.76 6.17 19.09
N ASN A 100 2.71 7.33 18.42
CA ASN A 100 2.92 7.36 16.97
C ASN A 100 4.35 6.89 16.64
N GLY A 101 4.47 6.06 15.61
CA GLY A 101 5.73 5.43 15.23
C GLY A 101 6.01 4.12 15.95
N THR A 102 5.09 3.58 16.75
CA THR A 102 5.23 2.20 17.27
C THR A 102 5.33 1.22 16.10
N ILE A 103 6.41 0.45 16.12
CA ILE A 103 6.68 -0.64 15.20
C ILE A 103 6.61 -1.96 15.98
N VAL A 104 6.01 -2.97 15.36
CA VAL A 104 5.98 -4.35 15.87
C VAL A 104 6.46 -5.27 14.75
N ASP A 105 7.72 -5.66 14.82
CA ASP A 105 8.45 -6.53 13.89
C ASP A 105 8.71 -7.94 14.47
N ARG A 106 8.30 -8.19 15.73
CA ARG A 106 8.55 -9.45 16.46
C ARG A 106 7.30 -10.02 17.14
N GLY A 107 7.30 -11.34 17.30
CA GLY A 107 6.32 -12.09 18.08
C GLY A 107 5.02 -12.42 17.35
N VAL A 108 4.41 -11.43 16.68
CA VAL A 108 3.16 -11.58 15.91
C VAL A 108 3.35 -11.59 14.39
N THR A 109 4.57 -11.29 13.95
CA THR A 109 5.02 -11.29 12.56
C THR A 109 5.48 -12.69 12.13
N GLU A 110 5.69 -12.90 10.83
CA GLU A 110 6.07 -14.20 10.31
C GLU A 110 7.57 -14.48 10.54
N ALA A 111 7.89 -15.66 11.06
CA ALA A 111 9.26 -15.96 11.52
C ALA A 111 10.34 -15.96 10.41
N ARG A 112 9.96 -16.15 9.15
CA ARG A 112 10.90 -16.29 8.02
C ARG A 112 10.82 -15.15 7.01
N ASN A 113 9.74 -14.38 7.05
CA ASN A 113 9.49 -13.32 6.10
C ASN A 113 9.75 -11.97 6.75
N TRP A 114 10.01 -10.97 5.90
CA TRP A 114 10.27 -9.63 6.38
C TRP A 114 8.98 -8.83 6.40
N ASP A 115 8.30 -8.85 7.53
CA ASP A 115 7.08 -8.10 7.78
C ASP A 115 7.10 -7.37 9.12
N PHE A 116 6.37 -6.26 9.18
CA PHE A 116 6.24 -5.45 10.38
C PHE A 116 4.91 -4.72 10.38
N TYR A 117 4.39 -4.44 11.57
CA TYR A 117 3.27 -3.52 11.75
C TYR A 117 3.79 -2.15 12.15
N LEU A 118 3.23 -1.10 11.57
CA LEU A 118 3.58 0.29 11.88
C LEU A 118 2.31 1.08 12.20
N GLN A 119 2.25 1.62 13.42
CA GLN A 119 1.27 2.63 13.81
C GLN A 119 1.84 4.03 13.56
N ALA A 120 1.84 4.47 12.31
CA ALA A 120 2.46 5.75 11.93
C ALA A 120 1.71 7.00 12.46
N HIS A 121 0.42 6.87 12.79
CA HIS A 121 -0.45 8.01 13.12
C HIS A 121 -0.95 7.93 14.56
N THR A 122 -1.24 9.09 15.14
CA THR A 122 -2.04 9.20 16.36
C THR A 122 -3.51 9.02 15.99
N ALA A 123 -4.19 8.03 16.57
CA ALA A 123 -5.61 7.83 16.32
C ALA A 123 -6.42 8.92 17.01
N LEU A 124 -7.16 9.71 16.23
CA LEU A 124 -7.99 10.80 16.77
C LEU A 124 -9.23 10.27 17.52
N LYS A 125 -9.70 9.07 17.18
CA LYS A 125 -10.87 8.44 17.77
C LYS A 125 -10.77 6.92 17.66
N GLY A 126 -11.11 6.23 18.75
CA GLY A 126 -11.13 4.78 18.82
C GLY A 126 -9.73 4.16 18.84
N THR A 127 -9.68 2.85 18.61
CA THR A 127 -8.43 2.10 18.58
C THR A 127 -7.73 2.25 17.24
N ALA A 128 -6.47 2.67 17.28
CA ALA A 128 -5.59 2.78 16.13
C ALA A 128 -5.47 1.44 15.42
N ARG A 129 -5.53 1.47 14.09
CA ARG A 129 -5.20 0.32 13.26
C ARG A 129 -3.81 0.55 12.69
N PRO A 130 -2.79 -0.23 13.11
CA PRO A 130 -1.48 -0.16 12.47
C PRO A 130 -1.62 -0.63 11.01
N ALA A 131 -0.72 -0.21 10.13
CA ALA A 131 -0.59 -0.79 8.80
C ALA A 131 0.41 -1.93 8.84
N HIS A 132 0.08 -3.06 8.23
CA HIS A 132 0.98 -4.19 8.04
C HIS A 132 1.78 -3.99 6.75
N TYR A 133 3.09 -4.09 6.83
CA TYR A 133 3.99 -4.03 5.69
C TYR A 133 4.68 -5.36 5.54
N PHE A 134 4.63 -5.93 4.33
CA PHE A 134 5.26 -7.20 4.02
C PHE A 134 6.18 -7.04 2.81
N THR A 135 7.48 -7.27 2.98
CA THR A 135 8.48 -7.15 1.92
C THR A 135 8.53 -8.45 1.12
N VAL A 136 7.95 -8.45 -0.08
CA VAL A 136 7.93 -9.64 -0.96
C VAL A 136 9.17 -9.75 -1.84
N TRP A 137 9.89 -8.65 -2.03
CA TRP A 137 11.11 -8.61 -2.84
C TRP A 137 12.00 -7.48 -2.37
N ASP A 138 13.29 -7.72 -2.23
CA ASP A 138 14.26 -6.69 -1.86
C ASP A 138 15.61 -6.86 -2.56
N GLU A 139 16.00 -5.85 -3.33
CA GLU A 139 17.34 -5.72 -3.92
C GLU A 139 18.10 -4.51 -3.35
N ILE A 140 17.43 -3.62 -2.62
CA ILE A 140 17.97 -2.35 -2.15
C ILE A 140 18.59 -2.54 -0.76
N PHE A 141 17.80 -2.97 0.21
CA PHE A 141 18.17 -2.93 1.62
C PHE A 141 19.09 -4.08 2.02
N CYS A 142 19.02 -5.21 1.31
CA CYS A 142 19.94 -6.34 1.45
C CYS A 142 21.38 -5.99 1.01
N ARG A 143 21.56 -4.92 0.22
CA ARG A 143 22.87 -4.43 -0.26
C ARG A 143 23.39 -3.24 0.53
N GLN A 144 22.52 -2.51 1.21
CA GLN A 144 22.88 -1.33 1.96
C GLN A 144 23.37 -1.70 3.35
N GLN A 145 24.52 -1.13 3.73
CA GLN A 145 24.99 -1.22 5.11
C GLN A 145 24.18 -0.24 5.97
N PRO A 146 23.57 -0.71 7.08
CA PRO A 146 22.85 0.16 8.00
C PRO A 146 23.83 1.19 8.57
N ARG A 147 23.37 2.44 8.67
CA ARG A 147 24.14 3.53 9.28
C ARG A 147 23.55 3.85 10.64
N PRO A 148 24.37 4.19 11.65
CA PRO A 148 23.86 4.68 12.92
C PRO A 148 22.86 5.82 12.71
N PRO A 149 21.72 5.84 13.43
CA PRO A 149 21.37 4.99 14.58
C PRO A 149 20.76 3.62 14.26
N TYR A 150 20.57 3.28 12.99
CA TYR A 150 19.96 2.01 12.57
C TYR A 150 20.93 0.84 12.73
N GLN A 151 20.47 -0.27 13.29
CA GLN A 151 21.30 -1.44 13.60
C GLN A 151 21.28 -2.46 12.45
N ASN A 152 20.16 -2.55 11.74
CA ASN A 152 19.94 -3.52 10.68
C ASN A 152 19.11 -2.92 9.54
N SER A 153 18.96 -3.66 8.44
CA SER A 153 18.20 -3.21 7.26
C SER A 153 16.69 -3.07 7.51
N ALA A 154 16.11 -3.81 8.47
CA ALA A 154 14.72 -3.65 8.90
C ALA A 154 14.48 -2.26 9.49
N ASP A 155 15.33 -1.83 10.43
CA ASP A 155 15.25 -0.51 11.05
C ASP A 155 15.27 0.61 9.97
N VAL A 156 16.09 0.44 8.92
CA VAL A 156 16.19 1.41 7.81
C VAL A 156 14.88 1.50 7.02
N LEU A 157 14.30 0.36 6.65
CA LEU A 157 13.03 0.31 5.90
C LEU A 157 11.86 0.82 6.74
N GLU A 158 11.81 0.44 8.02
CA GLU A 158 10.78 0.83 8.96
C GLU A 158 10.80 2.34 9.20
N ALA A 159 11.98 2.91 9.46
CA ALA A 159 12.16 4.34 9.65
C ALA A 159 11.84 5.11 8.37
N LEU A 160 12.30 4.64 7.20
CA LEU A 160 11.94 5.24 5.91
C LEU A 160 10.42 5.26 5.73
N THR A 161 9.76 4.12 5.94
CA THR A 161 8.30 3.98 5.77
C THR A 161 7.55 4.88 6.75
N HIS A 162 8.01 4.99 8.00
CA HIS A 162 7.43 5.91 8.98
C HIS A 162 7.63 7.39 8.60
N HIS A 163 8.83 7.79 8.18
CA HIS A 163 9.09 9.16 7.73
C HIS A 163 8.24 9.53 6.51
N MET A 164 8.06 8.60 5.57
CA MET A 164 7.19 8.81 4.43
C MET A 164 5.77 9.17 4.86
N CYS A 165 5.22 8.60 5.95
CA CYS A 165 3.88 8.93 6.46
C CYS A 165 3.67 10.40 6.84
N TYR A 166 4.72 11.20 7.01
CA TYR A 166 4.63 12.64 7.25
C TYR A 166 4.57 13.47 5.96
N LEU A 167 4.80 12.87 4.79
CA LEU A 167 4.87 13.57 3.49
C LEU A 167 3.51 13.65 2.77
N PHE A 168 2.41 13.38 3.47
CA PHE A 168 1.08 13.48 2.88
C PHE A 168 0.62 14.95 2.80
N GLY A 169 0.64 15.51 1.59
CA GLY A 169 0.44 16.96 1.37
C GLY A 169 -0.96 17.49 1.68
N ARG A 170 -1.91 16.65 2.09
CA ARG A 170 -3.28 17.06 2.49
C ARG A 170 -3.48 17.06 4.01
N ALA A 171 -2.48 16.71 4.81
CA ALA A 171 -2.56 16.68 6.26
C ALA A 171 -1.30 17.25 6.91
N THR A 172 -1.46 17.88 8.07
CA THR A 172 -0.34 18.38 8.90
C THR A 172 0.09 17.38 9.97
N LYS A 173 -0.35 16.13 9.85
CA LYS A 173 -0.07 15.01 10.77
C LYS A 173 0.25 13.77 9.94
N ALA A 174 0.99 12.84 10.54
CA ALA A 174 1.27 11.55 9.92
C ALA A 174 -0.03 10.81 9.58
N VAL A 175 -0.09 10.24 8.38
CA VAL A 175 -1.19 9.38 7.93
C VAL A 175 -0.94 7.92 8.33
N SER A 176 -2.00 7.11 8.30
CA SER A 176 -1.96 5.72 8.77
C SER A 176 -1.22 4.75 7.84
N ILE A 177 -1.05 5.10 6.57
CA ILE A 177 -0.36 4.31 5.55
C ILE A 177 0.62 5.18 4.78
N CYS A 178 1.66 4.59 4.22
CA CYS A 178 2.68 5.28 3.45
C CYS A 178 2.05 6.07 2.27
N PRO A 179 2.39 7.36 2.04
CA PRO A 179 1.69 8.20 1.08
C PRO A 179 1.69 7.73 -0.37
N PRO A 180 2.71 7.04 -0.93
CA PRO A 180 2.61 6.48 -2.27
C PRO A 180 1.39 5.54 -2.43
N ALA A 181 1.13 4.67 -1.44
CA ALA A 181 -0.05 3.81 -1.43
C ALA A 181 -1.33 4.63 -1.24
N TYR A 182 -1.32 5.62 -0.34
CA TYR A 182 -2.47 6.52 -0.14
C TYR A 182 -2.81 7.30 -1.44
N TYR A 183 -1.83 7.87 -2.11
CA TYR A 183 -2.04 8.60 -3.36
C TYR A 183 -2.58 7.68 -4.46
N ALA A 184 -2.12 6.43 -4.54
CA ALA A 184 -2.68 5.44 -5.45
C ALA A 184 -4.18 5.19 -5.17
N ASP A 185 -4.59 5.07 -3.90
CA ASP A 185 -6.01 4.96 -3.53
C ASP A 185 -6.83 6.16 -4.00
N LEU A 186 -6.29 7.37 -3.84
CA LEU A 186 -6.97 8.60 -4.27
C LEU A 186 -7.14 8.66 -5.78
N VAL A 187 -6.11 8.26 -6.54
CA VAL A 187 -6.17 8.18 -8.00
C VAL A 187 -7.19 7.13 -8.43
N CYS A 188 -7.18 5.93 -7.84
CA CYS A 188 -8.15 4.88 -8.14
C CYS A 188 -9.59 5.30 -7.78
N THR A 189 -9.77 5.99 -6.67
CA THR A 189 -11.09 6.53 -6.27
C THR A 189 -11.55 7.59 -7.26
N ARG A 190 -10.66 8.48 -7.70
CA ARG A 190 -10.99 9.48 -8.72
C ARG A 190 -11.32 8.86 -10.07
N ALA A 191 -10.56 7.84 -10.49
CA ALA A 191 -10.82 7.10 -11.73
C ALA A 191 -12.21 6.44 -11.70
N ARG A 192 -12.63 5.89 -10.57
CA ARG A 192 -13.99 5.37 -10.38
C ARG A 192 -15.06 6.45 -10.59
N CYS A 193 -14.84 7.67 -10.11
CA CYS A 193 -15.78 8.78 -10.35
C CYS A 193 -15.87 9.15 -11.83
N TYR A 194 -14.76 9.14 -12.58
CA TYR A 194 -14.78 9.41 -14.02
C TYR A 194 -15.49 8.33 -14.83
N LEU A 195 -15.48 7.10 -14.31
CA LEU A 195 -16.11 5.93 -14.92
C LEU A 195 -17.45 5.59 -14.26
N SER A 196 -18.09 6.53 -13.56
CA SER A 196 -19.34 6.27 -12.82
C SER A 196 -20.43 5.72 -13.73
N SER A 197 -20.53 6.18 -14.97
CA SER A 197 -21.48 5.66 -15.97
C SER A 197 -21.28 4.19 -16.32
N ALA A 198 -20.07 3.64 -16.15
CA ALA A 198 -19.77 2.24 -16.39
C ALA A 198 -19.95 1.36 -15.13
N PHE A 199 -19.89 1.95 -13.94
CA PHE A 199 -19.91 1.22 -12.66
C PHE A 199 -21.19 1.40 -11.85
N GLU A 200 -21.96 2.45 -12.10
CA GLU A 200 -23.29 2.65 -11.53
C GLU A 200 -24.32 2.14 -12.55
N PRO A 201 -25.11 1.10 -12.22
CA PRO A 201 -26.17 0.66 -13.10
C PRO A 201 -27.18 1.81 -13.27
N SER A 202 -27.52 2.11 -14.53
CA SER A 202 -28.60 3.03 -14.85
C SER A 202 -29.89 2.56 -14.13
N PRO A 203 -30.70 3.45 -13.53
CA PRO A 203 -31.94 3.09 -12.84
C PRO A 203 -33.08 2.60 -13.78
N ALA A 204 -32.75 2.08 -14.95
CA ALA A 204 -33.70 1.52 -15.88
C ALA A 204 -33.98 0.04 -15.53
N GLY A 205 -34.91 -0.20 -14.61
CA GLY A 205 -35.45 -1.55 -14.43
C GLY A 205 -36.01 -1.93 -13.06
N SER A 206 -36.61 -1.02 -12.29
CA SER A 206 -37.52 -1.44 -11.21
C SER A 206 -38.86 -1.85 -11.84
N VAL A 207 -38.95 -3.10 -12.30
CA VAL A 207 -40.24 -3.70 -12.68
C VAL A 207 -41.04 -3.89 -11.40
N ALA A 208 -42.10 -3.10 -11.22
CA ALA A 208 -43.05 -3.29 -10.14
C ALA A 208 -43.81 -4.61 -10.37
N THR A 209 -43.37 -5.70 -9.76
CA THR A 209 -44.16 -6.93 -9.66
C THR A 209 -45.10 -6.82 -8.47
N GLY A 210 -46.37 -6.50 -8.71
CA GLY A 210 -47.36 -6.41 -7.64
C GLY A 210 -48.80 -6.24 -8.11
N SER A 211 -49.35 -7.24 -8.81
CA SER A 211 -50.80 -7.50 -8.78
C SER A 211 -51.13 -8.91 -9.29
N GLY A 212 -51.24 -9.85 -8.35
CA GLY A 212 -51.83 -11.18 -8.50
C GLY A 212 -52.57 -11.53 -7.20
N PRO A 213 -53.66 -12.32 -7.27
CA PRO A 213 -54.97 -11.95 -6.71
C PRO A 213 -55.14 -12.19 -5.20
N SER A 214 -55.96 -11.33 -4.57
CA SER A 214 -56.40 -11.46 -3.17
C SER A 214 -57.15 -12.78 -2.92
N LEU A 215 -56.60 -13.59 -2.02
CA LEU A 215 -57.33 -14.65 -1.33
C LEU A 215 -58.40 -14.01 -0.42
N LYS A 216 -59.68 -14.28 -0.71
CA LYS A 216 -60.79 -14.02 0.22
C LYS A 216 -60.80 -15.10 1.30
N VAL A 217 -60.78 -14.69 2.56
CA VAL A 217 -61.03 -15.56 3.73
C VAL A 217 -62.12 -14.93 4.60
N GLY A 218 -63.17 -15.73 4.86
CA GLY A 218 -64.17 -15.60 5.93
C GLY A 218 -65.34 -14.63 5.65
N ASN A 219 -66.59 -14.90 6.04
CA ASN A 219 -67.24 -15.99 6.76
C ASN A 219 -68.73 -16.00 6.35
N ALA A 220 -69.36 -17.18 6.29
CA ALA A 220 -70.80 -17.35 6.37
C ALA A 220 -71.09 -18.04 7.71
N ASP A 221 -71.99 -17.41 8.48
CA ASP A 221 -72.77 -17.85 9.65
C ASP A 221 -72.16 -18.84 10.66
#